data_AF-A0A0G3GX90-F1
#
_entry.id   AF-A0A0G3GX90-F1
#
_cell.length_a   1.000
_cell.length_b   1.000
_cell.length_c   1.000
_cell.angle_alpha   90.00
_cell.angle_beta   90.00
_cell.angle_gamma   90.00
#
_symmetry.space_group_name_H-M   'P 1'
#
loop_
_entity.id
_entity.type
_entity.pdbx_description
1 polymer ?
#
loop_
_entity_poly.entity_id
_entity_poly.type
_entity_poly.pdbx_seq_one_letter_code
_entity_poly.pdbx_strand_id
1 'polypeptide(L)'
;MHFELTGETRINSHDVTLYRIRAARSIPEHSIVCGELGGWVSSTHTANGKPRIGEGAWVFADAQVFDQARVTGHAVVTGNAQVFGRAKISGHALIEGHARVCGKSVIKNRARVSGNSLIDGATVAGHAQVSGEAEVLSTNGLRSRVCDNATVIDARIDEGSIISGNAQVMGYVSVYSSHISGNAWVESYGTIADSKVRDNAVVLASRLNEVVVEGDAKVYSQPRVGSVIGGNAVIKQLSDYITFTPLSPEWTRVHVYRNHKDEPEVRLDFFRNLEGTHSTDVAEFVELLKKYGWDQPMCAQLEAARAHIAQQIAEYENPTLGYELTDTTKTLDDGTVVYRVRWRDSGLMGGWMPGTHTPEGEPRVTGTARLDGEAMLLENASITEDARVRDTACVRGDAHIAGHAIVCDNAEVSGKAFLDGLAEVGENAEVSGNALIFDSFVYGSCHVSGNTRMYRGAHLSGQITMSGECLIIGAQVEGKATVEGCSQITTNTALKGTYTDLET
;
A
#
# COMPACT_ATOMS: atom_id res chain seq x y z
N MET A 1 44.79 21.33 -21.52
CA MET A 1 43.94 20.13 -21.68
C MET A 1 44.85 18.91 -21.70
N HIS A 2 44.40 17.79 -21.16
CA HIS A 2 45.17 16.52 -21.14
C HIS A 2 44.82 15.60 -22.32
N PHE A 3 43.90 16.00 -23.20
CA PHE A 3 43.57 15.32 -24.44
C PHE A 3 43.45 16.32 -25.61
N GLU A 4 43.51 15.78 -26.82
CA GLU A 4 43.24 16.48 -28.08
C GLU A 4 42.31 15.66 -28.98
N LEU A 5 41.69 16.32 -29.95
CA LEU A 5 40.87 15.65 -30.97
C LEU A 5 41.77 15.22 -32.13
N THR A 6 41.63 13.99 -32.59
CA THR A 6 42.30 13.52 -33.80
C THR A 6 41.47 13.87 -35.05
N GLY A 7 42.01 13.59 -36.24
CA GLY A 7 41.27 13.70 -37.50
C GLY A 7 40.30 12.55 -37.77
N GLU A 8 40.30 11.51 -36.93
CA GLU A 8 39.38 10.37 -37.06
C GLU A 8 38.00 10.78 -36.55
N THR A 9 36.99 10.67 -37.41
CA THR A 9 35.61 11.07 -37.12
C THR A 9 34.60 9.99 -37.45
N ARG A 10 33.46 10.02 -36.75
CA ARG A 10 32.28 9.19 -37.06
C ARG A 10 31.00 9.93 -36.72
N ILE A 11 29.90 9.57 -37.38
CA ILE A 11 28.55 10.02 -37.02
C ILE A 11 27.90 8.92 -36.18
N ASN A 12 27.37 9.26 -35.00
CA ASN A 12 26.69 8.30 -34.15
C ASN A 12 25.19 8.17 -34.49
N SER A 13 24.47 7.31 -33.76
CA SER A 13 23.02 7.10 -33.93
C SER A 13 22.14 8.31 -33.60
N HIS A 14 22.73 9.44 -33.17
CA HIS A 14 22.05 10.69 -32.86
C HIS A 14 22.37 11.80 -33.88
N ASP A 15 22.94 11.45 -35.04
CA ASP A 15 23.40 12.38 -36.07
C ASP A 15 24.44 13.40 -35.58
N VAL A 16 25.21 13.03 -34.55
CA VAL A 16 26.28 13.87 -34.00
C VAL A 16 27.64 13.40 -34.53
N THR A 17 28.39 14.33 -35.11
CA THR A 17 29.81 14.10 -35.46
C THR A 17 30.65 14.00 -34.18
N LEU A 18 31.36 12.89 -34.03
CA LEU A 18 32.29 12.64 -32.95
C LEU A 18 33.72 12.54 -33.48
N TYR A 19 34.67 12.91 -32.63
CA TYR A 19 36.10 12.87 -32.87
C TYR A 19 36.76 11.92 -31.88
N ARG A 20 37.65 11.05 -32.36
CA ARG A 20 38.46 10.18 -31.48
C ARG A 20 39.43 11.05 -30.69
N ILE A 21 39.52 10.82 -29.37
CA ILE A 21 40.46 11.56 -28.51
C ILE A 21 41.82 10.89 -28.46
N ARG A 22 42.87 11.69 -28.26
CA ARG A 22 44.23 11.24 -28.00
C ARG A 22 44.80 11.91 -26.75
N ALA A 23 45.52 11.16 -25.93
CA ALA A 23 46.20 11.67 -24.75
C ALA A 23 47.30 12.65 -25.14
N ALA A 24 47.18 13.90 -24.69
CA ALA A 24 48.18 14.94 -24.91
C ALA A 24 49.33 14.87 -23.88
N ARG A 25 49.14 14.13 -22.80
CA ARG A 25 50.14 13.79 -21.77
C ARG A 25 49.73 12.48 -21.09
N SER A 26 50.68 11.81 -20.45
CA SER A 26 50.40 10.59 -19.67
C SER A 26 49.47 10.88 -18.48
N ILE A 27 48.61 9.92 -18.13
CA ILE A 27 47.66 9.98 -17.02
C ILE A 27 47.85 8.70 -16.19
N PRO A 28 48.82 8.70 -15.25
CA PRO A 28 49.24 7.49 -14.54
C PRO A 28 48.11 6.84 -13.74
N GLU A 29 47.15 7.62 -13.23
CA GLU A 29 46.03 7.13 -12.43
C GLU A 29 45.16 6.11 -13.19
N HIS A 30 45.16 6.21 -14.52
CA HIS A 30 44.43 5.33 -15.42
C HIS A 30 45.35 4.49 -16.30
N SER A 31 46.66 4.48 -16.01
CA SER A 31 47.69 3.78 -16.81
C SER A 31 47.76 4.20 -18.28
N ILE A 32 47.46 5.47 -18.59
CA ILE A 32 47.45 6.00 -19.96
C ILE A 32 48.79 6.66 -20.26
N VAL A 33 49.38 6.35 -21.42
CA VAL A 33 50.59 7.01 -21.90
C VAL A 33 50.29 8.13 -22.90
N CYS A 34 51.17 9.12 -22.98
CA CYS A 34 51.07 10.18 -23.98
C CYS A 34 50.95 9.60 -25.40
N GLY A 35 50.02 10.11 -26.19
CA GLY A 35 49.74 9.66 -27.56
C GLY A 35 48.72 8.52 -27.67
N GLU A 36 48.29 7.92 -26.56
CA GLU A 36 47.31 6.82 -26.56
C GLU A 36 45.90 7.29 -26.95
N LEU A 37 45.18 6.46 -27.70
CA LEU A 37 43.82 6.77 -28.16
C LEU A 37 42.79 6.43 -27.08
N GLY A 38 41.89 7.37 -26.81
CA GLY A 38 40.70 7.17 -25.96
C GLY A 38 39.44 7.04 -26.80
N GLY A 39 38.27 7.20 -26.19
CA GLY A 39 36.97 7.14 -26.88
C GLY A 39 36.63 8.39 -27.71
N TRP A 40 35.36 8.73 -27.77
CA TRP A 40 34.82 9.67 -28.75
C TRP A 40 34.10 10.84 -28.10
N VAL A 41 34.35 12.05 -28.60
CA VAL A 41 33.68 13.26 -28.11
C VAL A 41 33.21 14.18 -29.23
N SER A 42 32.14 14.93 -29.03
CA SER A 42 31.66 15.90 -30.05
C SER A 42 32.49 17.19 -30.11
N SER A 43 33.20 17.54 -29.04
CA SER A 43 34.05 18.73 -28.96
C SER A 43 34.94 18.70 -27.72
N THR A 44 35.95 19.58 -27.67
CA THR A 44 36.80 19.75 -26.49
C THR A 44 36.08 20.42 -25.31
N HIS A 45 35.12 21.31 -25.58
CA HIS A 45 34.40 22.10 -24.58
C HIS A 45 32.89 22.06 -24.78
N THR A 46 32.15 22.22 -23.69
CA THR A 46 30.70 22.50 -23.71
C THR A 46 30.43 23.94 -24.15
N ALA A 47 29.17 24.27 -24.44
CA ALA A 47 28.79 25.59 -24.97
C ALA A 47 29.09 26.76 -24.02
N ASN A 48 29.23 26.49 -22.73
CA ASN A 48 29.63 27.48 -21.72
C ASN A 48 31.15 27.55 -21.49
N GLY A 49 31.96 27.03 -22.42
CA GLY A 49 33.42 27.12 -22.39
C GLY A 49 34.09 26.22 -21.35
N LYS A 50 33.38 25.28 -20.73
CA LYS A 50 33.99 24.33 -19.79
C LYS A 50 34.55 23.11 -20.55
N PRO A 51 35.70 22.56 -20.14
CA PRO A 51 36.19 21.31 -20.72
C PRO A 51 35.15 20.20 -20.58
N ARG A 52 34.97 19.45 -21.68
CA ARG A 52 34.07 18.29 -21.74
C ARG A 52 34.60 17.13 -20.92
N ILE A 53 35.90 16.88 -21.02
CA ILE A 53 36.65 15.98 -20.14
C ILE A 53 37.53 16.86 -19.26
N GLY A 54 37.23 16.89 -17.96
CA GLY A 54 38.00 17.59 -16.94
C GLY A 54 39.26 16.84 -16.56
N GLU A 55 40.15 17.52 -15.83
CA GLU A 55 41.41 16.94 -15.36
C GLU A 55 41.16 15.67 -14.52
N GLY A 56 41.97 14.63 -14.79
CA GLY A 56 41.87 13.32 -14.16
C GLY A 56 40.83 12.38 -14.78
N ALA A 57 39.90 12.88 -15.61
CA ALA A 57 38.84 12.06 -16.20
C ALA A 57 39.28 11.51 -17.55
N TRP A 58 38.74 10.35 -17.93
CA TRP A 58 39.04 9.75 -19.22
C TRP A 58 37.85 9.03 -19.86
N VAL A 59 37.91 8.93 -21.19
CA VAL A 59 36.96 8.18 -22.00
C VAL A 59 37.75 7.13 -22.76
N PHE A 60 37.42 5.86 -22.62
CA PHE A 60 38.10 4.72 -23.23
C PHE A 60 37.25 4.06 -24.33
N ALA A 61 37.87 3.14 -25.06
CA ALA A 61 37.21 2.22 -26.00
C ALA A 61 36.29 2.94 -26.99
N ASP A 62 35.03 2.54 -27.10
CA ASP A 62 34.04 3.11 -28.02
C ASP A 62 33.05 4.07 -27.35
N ALA A 63 33.30 4.42 -26.09
CA ALA A 63 32.44 5.30 -25.33
C ALA A 63 32.33 6.68 -25.97
N GLN A 64 31.14 7.28 -25.82
CA GLN A 64 30.76 8.52 -26.50
C GLN A 64 30.34 9.57 -25.47
N VAL A 65 30.92 10.77 -25.54
CA VAL A 65 30.51 11.92 -24.72
C VAL A 65 30.19 13.12 -25.61
N PHE A 66 28.94 13.56 -25.64
CA PHE A 66 28.49 14.61 -26.56
C PHE A 66 27.48 15.59 -25.95
N ASP A 67 26.89 16.47 -26.75
CA ASP A 67 26.02 17.59 -26.31
C ASP A 67 26.64 18.50 -25.25
N GLN A 68 25.99 18.69 -24.10
CA GLN A 68 26.47 19.45 -22.95
C GLN A 68 26.95 18.53 -21.82
N ALA A 69 27.12 17.22 -22.08
CA ALA A 69 27.62 16.28 -21.09
C ALA A 69 29.06 16.59 -20.69
N ARG A 70 29.37 16.36 -19.42
CA ARG A 70 30.72 16.60 -18.85
C ARG A 70 31.15 15.45 -17.96
N VAL A 71 32.40 15.03 -18.13
CA VAL A 71 33.08 14.02 -17.31
C VAL A 71 34.24 14.70 -16.61
N THR A 72 34.35 14.57 -15.28
CA THR A 72 35.30 15.35 -14.46
C THR A 72 35.80 14.52 -13.26
N GLY A 73 36.81 15.00 -12.53
CA GLY A 73 37.42 14.24 -11.44
C GLY A 73 38.17 13.03 -11.99
N HIS A 74 38.20 11.92 -11.27
CA HIS A 74 38.76 10.63 -11.71
C HIS A 74 37.73 9.72 -12.41
N ALA A 75 36.66 10.30 -12.96
CA ALA A 75 35.59 9.52 -13.56
C ALA A 75 36.03 8.91 -14.90
N VAL A 76 35.51 7.72 -15.18
CA VAL A 76 35.83 6.93 -16.37
C VAL A 76 34.55 6.56 -17.11
N VAL A 77 34.57 6.74 -18.43
CA VAL A 77 33.54 6.24 -19.33
C VAL A 77 34.21 5.28 -20.33
N THR A 78 33.73 4.04 -20.44
CA THR A 78 34.36 2.99 -21.25
C THR A 78 33.33 2.07 -21.92
N GLY A 79 33.79 1.05 -22.66
CA GLY A 79 32.94 0.16 -23.43
C GLY A 79 32.26 0.88 -24.59
N ASN A 80 30.96 0.66 -24.75
CA ASN A 80 30.07 1.31 -25.71
C ASN A 80 29.16 2.37 -25.05
N ALA A 81 29.48 2.80 -23.83
CA ALA A 81 28.64 3.70 -23.05
C ALA A 81 28.45 5.06 -23.74
N GLN A 82 27.26 5.65 -23.57
CA GLN A 82 26.89 6.94 -24.15
C GLN A 82 26.51 7.93 -23.06
N VAL A 83 27.18 9.07 -23.00
CA VAL A 83 26.89 10.16 -22.06
C VAL A 83 26.57 11.44 -22.84
N PHE A 84 25.33 11.92 -22.73
CA PHE A 84 24.84 13.03 -23.55
C PHE A 84 23.81 13.91 -22.83
N GLY A 85 23.18 14.85 -23.54
CA GLY A 85 22.32 15.86 -22.91
C GLY A 85 23.10 16.80 -22.00
N ARG A 86 22.67 16.98 -20.75
CA ARG A 86 23.30 17.83 -19.71
C ARG A 86 23.89 16.99 -18.57
N ALA A 87 24.20 15.72 -18.83
CA ALA A 87 24.70 14.79 -17.83
C ALA A 87 26.03 15.25 -17.23
N LYS A 88 26.22 15.03 -15.93
CA LYS A 88 27.44 15.36 -15.19
C LYS A 88 27.97 14.11 -14.50
N ILE A 89 29.15 13.69 -14.92
CA ILE A 89 29.87 12.55 -14.34
C ILE A 89 31.08 13.10 -13.56
N SER A 90 31.23 12.75 -12.29
CA SER A 90 32.31 13.25 -11.44
C SER A 90 32.77 12.25 -10.37
N GLY A 91 33.81 12.60 -9.61
CA GLY A 91 34.39 11.73 -8.58
C GLY A 91 35.20 10.60 -9.22
N HIS A 92 35.03 9.38 -8.74
CA HIS A 92 35.55 8.12 -9.28
C HIS A 92 34.43 7.29 -9.95
N ALA A 93 33.42 7.95 -10.51
CA ALA A 93 32.31 7.25 -11.14
C ALA A 93 32.77 6.46 -12.38
N LEU A 94 32.21 5.27 -12.56
CA LEU A 94 32.51 4.40 -13.70
C LEU A 94 31.24 4.15 -14.50
N ILE A 95 31.26 4.53 -15.78
CA ILE A 95 30.19 4.25 -16.74
C ILE A 95 30.75 3.30 -17.80
N GLU A 96 30.15 2.13 -17.97
CA GLU A 96 30.67 1.09 -18.86
C GLU A 96 29.57 0.26 -19.55
N GLY A 97 29.96 -0.73 -20.34
CA GLY A 97 29.03 -1.57 -21.11
C GLY A 97 28.34 -0.76 -22.21
N HIS A 98 27.02 -0.87 -22.30
CA HIS A 98 26.15 -0.14 -23.23
C HIS A 98 25.30 0.93 -22.50
N ALA A 99 25.72 1.33 -21.29
CA ALA A 99 24.95 2.25 -20.46
C ALA A 99 24.73 3.60 -21.15
N ARG A 100 23.52 4.14 -21.01
CA ARG A 100 23.09 5.43 -21.55
C ARG A 100 22.79 6.40 -20.41
N VAL A 101 23.54 7.49 -20.31
CA VAL A 101 23.34 8.52 -19.29
C VAL A 101 23.03 9.85 -19.95
N CYS A 102 21.81 10.36 -19.77
CA CYS A 102 21.30 11.51 -20.51
C CYS A 102 20.54 12.52 -19.63
N GLY A 103 19.87 13.48 -20.26
CA GLY A 103 19.09 14.50 -19.56
C GLY A 103 19.95 15.32 -18.58
N LYS A 104 19.38 15.66 -17.42
CA LYS A 104 20.10 16.37 -16.33
C LYS A 104 20.68 15.40 -15.30
N SER A 105 21.11 14.21 -15.74
CA SER A 105 21.64 13.17 -14.84
C SER A 105 22.91 13.59 -14.11
N VAL A 106 23.08 13.11 -12.89
CA VAL A 106 24.28 13.34 -12.06
C VAL A 106 24.79 12.01 -11.55
N ILE A 107 25.96 11.60 -12.02
CA ILE A 107 26.66 10.40 -11.52
C ILE A 107 27.93 10.86 -10.82
N LYS A 108 28.09 10.53 -9.53
CA LYS A 108 29.21 11.05 -8.73
C LYS A 108 29.73 10.06 -7.71
N ASN A 109 30.80 10.43 -7.02
CA ASN A 109 31.48 9.62 -6.01
C ASN A 109 32.06 8.35 -6.64
N ARG A 110 31.79 7.16 -6.12
CA ARG A 110 32.26 5.86 -6.64
C ARG A 110 31.12 5.06 -7.30
N ALA A 111 30.07 5.74 -7.76
CA ALA A 111 28.93 5.11 -8.41
C ALA A 111 29.34 4.39 -9.70
N ARG A 112 28.73 3.23 -9.95
CA ARG A 112 28.95 2.42 -11.15
C ARG A 112 27.66 2.25 -11.92
N VAL A 113 27.69 2.55 -13.21
CA VAL A 113 26.58 2.32 -14.15
C VAL A 113 27.11 1.45 -15.29
N SER A 114 26.48 0.30 -15.52
CA SER A 114 26.98 -0.71 -16.47
C SER A 114 25.82 -1.45 -17.17
N GLY A 115 26.10 -2.46 -18.00
CA GLY A 115 25.07 -3.19 -18.75
C GLY A 115 24.40 -2.33 -19.82
N ASN A 116 23.11 -2.54 -20.05
CA ASN A 116 22.27 -1.77 -20.98
C ASN A 116 21.47 -0.66 -20.27
N SER A 117 21.88 -0.28 -19.04
CA SER A 117 21.09 0.60 -18.18
C SER A 117 20.88 2.01 -18.76
N LEU A 118 19.73 2.60 -18.45
CA LEU A 118 19.35 3.97 -18.84
C LEU A 118 19.21 4.86 -17.61
N ILE A 119 19.96 5.97 -17.56
CA ILE A 119 19.84 6.99 -16.51
C ILE A 119 19.44 8.33 -17.13
N ASP A 120 18.20 8.77 -16.91
CA ASP A 120 17.67 10.03 -17.47
C ASP A 120 17.19 11.01 -16.40
N GLY A 121 17.89 12.14 -16.26
CA GLY A 121 17.58 13.20 -15.28
C GLY A 121 17.86 12.86 -13.81
N ALA A 122 18.14 11.59 -13.51
CA ALA A 122 18.27 11.04 -12.16
C ALA A 122 19.66 11.25 -11.53
N THR A 123 19.80 10.89 -10.25
CA THR A 123 21.09 10.92 -9.53
C THR A 123 21.52 9.53 -9.10
N VAL A 124 22.75 9.14 -9.45
CA VAL A 124 23.41 7.94 -8.90
C VAL A 124 24.67 8.39 -8.15
N ALA A 125 24.78 8.06 -6.87
CA ALA A 125 25.84 8.58 -6.01
C ALA A 125 26.29 7.58 -4.93
N GLY A 126 27.34 7.92 -4.20
CA GLY A 126 27.94 7.02 -3.21
C GLY A 126 28.77 5.93 -3.87
N HIS A 127 28.56 4.70 -3.45
CA HIS A 127 29.04 3.45 -4.03
C HIS A 127 27.93 2.69 -4.77
N ALA A 128 26.82 3.36 -5.09
CA ALA A 128 25.68 2.74 -5.74
C ALA A 128 26.04 2.06 -7.07
N GLN A 129 25.38 0.94 -7.35
CA GLN A 129 25.57 0.14 -8.55
C GLN A 129 24.26 0.02 -9.32
N VAL A 130 24.28 0.39 -10.59
CA VAL A 130 23.16 0.23 -11.51
C VAL A 130 23.63 -0.59 -12.72
N SER A 131 22.95 -1.69 -13.03
CA SER A 131 23.40 -2.60 -14.09
C SER A 131 22.26 -3.41 -14.72
N GLY A 132 22.59 -4.24 -15.71
CA GLY A 132 21.60 -4.99 -16.49
C GLY A 132 20.75 -4.06 -17.37
N GLU A 133 19.46 -4.33 -17.46
CA GLU A 133 18.44 -3.53 -18.17
C GLU A 133 17.81 -2.43 -17.29
N ALA A 134 18.47 -2.04 -16.20
CA ALA A 134 17.90 -1.09 -15.25
C ALA A 134 17.61 0.30 -15.84
N GLU A 135 16.48 0.89 -15.47
CA GLU A 135 16.08 2.25 -15.85
C GLU A 135 15.96 3.13 -14.60
N VAL A 136 16.69 4.24 -14.53
CA VAL A 136 16.55 5.23 -13.46
C VAL A 136 16.17 6.57 -14.07
N LEU A 137 14.90 6.93 -13.92
CA LEU A 137 14.27 8.00 -14.67
C LEU A 137 13.79 9.11 -13.74
N SER A 138 13.73 10.34 -14.25
CA SER A 138 13.13 11.49 -13.57
C SER A 138 12.00 12.05 -14.40
N THR A 139 10.83 11.42 -14.28
CA THR A 139 9.58 11.86 -14.91
C THR A 139 8.82 12.83 -14.01
N ASN A 140 7.82 13.54 -14.55
CA ASN A 140 6.92 14.44 -13.80
C ASN A 140 7.62 15.53 -12.97
N GLY A 141 8.86 15.91 -13.32
CA GLY A 141 9.66 16.86 -12.56
C GLY A 141 10.23 16.32 -11.24
N LEU A 142 9.97 15.06 -10.93
CA LEU A 142 10.45 14.36 -9.74
C LEU A 142 11.76 13.65 -10.03
N ARG A 143 12.78 13.91 -9.22
CA ARG A 143 14.12 13.36 -9.42
C ARG A 143 14.32 12.08 -8.63
N SER A 144 14.43 10.95 -9.33
CA SER A 144 14.78 9.66 -8.73
C SER A 144 16.26 9.60 -8.34
N ARG A 145 16.56 8.82 -7.30
CA ARG A 145 17.89 8.76 -6.67
C ARG A 145 18.27 7.34 -6.29
N VAL A 146 19.46 6.91 -6.70
CA VAL A 146 20.11 5.68 -6.20
C VAL A 146 21.41 6.10 -5.51
N CYS A 147 21.54 5.85 -4.21
CA CYS A 147 22.57 6.43 -3.36
C CYS A 147 23.21 5.41 -2.42
N ASP A 148 24.21 5.85 -1.65
CA ASP A 148 24.93 5.05 -0.65
C ASP A 148 25.54 3.80 -1.27
N ASN A 149 25.24 2.59 -0.79
CA ASN A 149 25.72 1.32 -1.36
C ASN A 149 24.61 0.55 -2.10
N ALA A 150 23.51 1.22 -2.46
CA ALA A 150 22.35 0.58 -3.07
C ALA A 150 22.69 -0.08 -4.41
N THR A 151 22.03 -1.20 -4.69
CA THR A 151 22.21 -1.97 -5.93
C THR A 151 20.88 -2.08 -6.67
N VAL A 152 20.87 -1.72 -7.95
CA VAL A 152 19.70 -1.80 -8.84
C VAL A 152 20.08 -2.61 -10.08
N ILE A 153 19.36 -3.71 -10.34
CA ILE A 153 19.64 -4.63 -11.45
C ILE A 153 18.32 -4.99 -12.13
N ASP A 154 18.23 -4.79 -13.44
CA ASP A 154 17.05 -5.14 -14.26
C ASP A 154 15.71 -4.53 -13.80
N ALA A 155 15.77 -3.44 -13.02
CA ALA A 155 14.61 -2.79 -12.41
C ALA A 155 14.41 -1.36 -12.90
N ARG A 156 13.17 -0.87 -12.83
CA ARG A 156 12.82 0.52 -13.15
C ARG A 156 12.57 1.33 -11.88
N ILE A 157 13.28 2.46 -11.75
CA ILE A 157 13.15 3.42 -10.65
C ILE A 157 12.71 4.77 -11.24
N ASP A 158 11.52 5.23 -10.88
CA ASP A 158 10.89 6.39 -11.51
C ASP A 158 10.10 7.26 -10.50
N GLU A 159 9.57 8.39 -10.97
CA GLU A 159 8.66 9.27 -10.24
C GLU A 159 9.21 9.76 -8.88
N GLY A 160 10.50 10.06 -8.81
CA GLY A 160 11.11 10.57 -7.58
C GLY A 160 11.46 9.50 -6.56
N SER A 161 11.41 8.22 -6.94
CA SER A 161 11.77 7.12 -6.06
C SER A 161 13.22 7.21 -5.56
N ILE A 162 13.42 6.78 -4.32
CA ILE A 162 14.72 6.83 -3.63
C ILE A 162 15.12 5.42 -3.22
N ILE A 163 16.28 4.98 -3.70
CA ILE A 163 16.94 3.75 -3.29
C ILE A 163 18.24 4.11 -2.55
N SER A 164 18.37 3.75 -1.28
CA SER A 164 19.46 4.20 -0.40
C SER A 164 19.91 3.13 0.59
N GLY A 165 20.94 3.41 1.40
CA GLY A 165 21.55 2.42 2.29
C GLY A 165 22.28 1.31 1.52
N ASN A 166 22.07 0.06 1.92
CA ASN A 166 22.55 -1.15 1.24
C ASN A 166 21.40 -1.88 0.51
N ALA A 167 20.31 -1.18 0.20
CA ALA A 167 19.13 -1.79 -0.41
C ALA A 167 19.44 -2.42 -1.76
N GLN A 168 18.83 -3.57 -2.03
CA GLN A 168 18.95 -4.31 -3.27
C GLN A 168 17.58 -4.36 -3.95
N VAL A 169 17.51 -3.82 -5.16
CA VAL A 169 16.30 -3.84 -5.99
C VAL A 169 16.64 -4.54 -7.28
N MET A 170 16.08 -5.73 -7.44
CA MET A 170 16.42 -6.65 -8.52
C MET A 170 15.16 -7.21 -9.17
N GLY A 171 15.33 -7.79 -10.35
CA GLY A 171 14.23 -8.30 -11.15
C GLY A 171 13.47 -7.17 -11.82
N TYR A 172 12.54 -7.53 -12.71
CA TYR A 172 11.74 -6.62 -13.53
C TYR A 172 10.67 -5.86 -12.72
N VAL A 173 11.05 -5.33 -11.57
CA VAL A 173 10.21 -4.52 -10.68
C VAL A 173 10.24 -3.07 -11.11
N SER A 174 9.07 -2.43 -11.06
CA SER A 174 8.92 -0.99 -11.29
C SER A 174 8.57 -0.27 -10.00
N VAL A 175 9.39 0.69 -9.61
CA VAL A 175 9.30 1.44 -8.36
C VAL A 175 8.93 2.90 -8.68
N TYR A 176 7.80 3.35 -8.15
CA TYR A 176 7.22 4.68 -8.36
C TYR A 176 6.93 5.35 -7.03
N SER A 177 7.26 6.64 -6.90
CA SER A 177 6.97 7.45 -5.71
C SER A 177 7.33 6.79 -4.37
N SER A 178 8.36 5.93 -4.35
CA SER A 178 8.63 5.00 -3.24
C SER A 178 10.03 5.17 -2.66
N HIS A 179 10.20 4.75 -1.40
CA HIS A 179 11.50 4.79 -0.72
C HIS A 179 11.93 3.39 -0.27
N ILE A 180 12.97 2.86 -0.90
CA ILE A 180 13.59 1.59 -0.54
C ILE A 180 14.94 1.87 0.12
N SER A 181 15.15 1.43 1.37
CA SER A 181 16.33 1.82 2.15
C SER A 181 16.78 0.75 3.15
N GLY A 182 17.82 1.04 3.94
CA GLY A 182 18.39 0.07 4.88
C GLY A 182 19.12 -1.05 4.13
N ASN A 183 18.96 -2.29 4.58
CA ASN A 183 19.39 -3.51 3.92
C ASN A 183 18.22 -4.21 3.19
N ALA A 184 17.16 -3.48 2.83
CA ALA A 184 15.97 -4.06 2.21
C ALA A 184 16.32 -4.80 0.91
N TRP A 185 15.68 -5.93 0.69
CA TRP A 185 15.80 -6.72 -0.54
C TRP A 185 14.43 -6.81 -1.22
N VAL A 186 14.35 -6.23 -2.42
CA VAL A 186 13.20 -6.34 -3.30
C VAL A 186 13.61 -7.13 -4.54
N GLU A 187 12.92 -8.23 -4.80
CA GLU A 187 13.07 -9.02 -6.03
C GLU A 187 11.70 -9.47 -6.52
N SER A 188 11.21 -8.87 -7.59
CA SER A 188 9.84 -9.09 -8.08
C SER A 188 9.67 -8.72 -9.56
N TYR A 189 8.51 -9.05 -10.12
CA TYR A 189 8.12 -8.78 -11.51
C TYR A 189 6.99 -7.75 -11.65
N GLY A 190 6.57 -7.09 -10.57
CA GLY A 190 5.49 -6.11 -10.66
C GLY A 190 5.84 -4.74 -10.08
N THR A 191 4.91 -4.13 -9.36
CA THR A 191 4.94 -2.69 -9.12
C THR A 191 4.98 -2.35 -7.65
N ILE A 192 5.88 -1.46 -7.26
CA ILE A 192 5.91 -0.83 -5.94
C ILE A 192 5.58 0.64 -6.13
N ALA A 193 4.39 1.04 -5.70
CA ALA A 193 3.90 2.42 -5.78
C ALA A 193 3.60 2.97 -4.39
N ASP A 194 3.97 4.23 -4.16
CA ASP A 194 3.65 4.99 -2.94
C ASP A 194 4.01 4.27 -1.64
N SER A 195 5.06 3.44 -1.69
CA SER A 195 5.39 2.46 -0.65
C SER A 195 6.77 2.73 -0.05
N LYS A 196 6.98 2.21 1.16
CA LYS A 196 8.27 2.29 1.87
C LYS A 196 8.73 0.89 2.21
N VAL A 197 9.93 0.51 1.80
CA VAL A 197 10.56 -0.78 2.17
C VAL A 197 11.90 -0.47 2.82
N ARG A 198 12.11 -0.83 4.08
CA ARG A 198 13.31 -0.41 4.82
C ARG A 198 13.79 -1.43 5.83
N ASP A 199 14.88 -1.08 6.51
CA ASP A 199 15.56 -1.94 7.47
C ASP A 199 16.04 -3.23 6.80
N ASN A 200 15.72 -4.42 7.28
CA ASN A 200 16.10 -5.70 6.65
C ASN A 200 14.92 -6.36 5.91
N ALA A 201 13.89 -5.60 5.56
CA ALA A 201 12.68 -6.12 4.95
C ALA A 201 12.97 -6.84 3.61
N VAL A 202 12.29 -7.96 3.39
CA VAL A 202 12.36 -8.73 2.15
C VAL A 202 10.99 -8.70 1.47
N VAL A 203 10.95 -8.26 0.22
CA VAL A 203 9.73 -8.21 -0.59
C VAL A 203 9.94 -9.01 -1.87
N LEU A 204 9.25 -10.14 -1.95
CA LEU A 204 9.13 -10.98 -3.15
C LEU A 204 7.71 -10.96 -3.73
N ALA A 205 6.86 -10.07 -3.23
CA ALA A 205 5.49 -9.91 -3.69
C ALA A 205 5.42 -9.20 -5.05
N SER A 206 4.44 -9.57 -5.87
CA SER A 206 4.22 -8.98 -7.19
C SER A 206 3.85 -7.50 -7.15
N ARG A 207 3.18 -7.02 -6.10
CA ARG A 207 2.73 -5.63 -6.04
C ARG A 207 2.67 -5.09 -4.62
N LEU A 208 3.13 -3.85 -4.43
CA LEU A 208 2.89 -3.02 -3.26
C LEU A 208 2.23 -1.70 -3.70
N ASN A 209 1.22 -1.24 -2.96
CA ASN A 209 0.58 0.05 -3.19
C ASN A 209 0.21 0.68 -1.84
N GLU A 210 0.79 1.84 -1.53
CA GLU A 210 0.63 2.51 -0.23
C GLU A 210 0.96 1.60 0.98
N VAL A 211 1.99 0.76 0.85
CA VAL A 211 2.38 -0.19 1.89
C VAL A 211 3.71 0.19 2.51
N VAL A 212 3.78 0.06 3.83
CA VAL A 212 5.04 0.18 4.57
C VAL A 212 5.50 -1.22 4.98
N VAL A 213 6.69 -1.62 4.54
CA VAL A 213 7.37 -2.84 4.97
C VAL A 213 8.67 -2.45 5.69
N GLU A 214 8.85 -2.89 6.93
CA GLU A 214 9.95 -2.47 7.79
C GLU A 214 10.46 -3.59 8.71
N GLY A 215 11.52 -3.35 9.46
CA GLY A 215 12.13 -4.35 10.33
C GLY A 215 12.71 -5.54 9.55
N ASP A 216 12.48 -6.75 10.03
CA ASP A 216 12.90 -8.02 9.42
C ASP A 216 11.74 -8.71 8.67
N ALA A 217 10.69 -7.95 8.31
CA ALA A 217 9.49 -8.49 7.70
C ALA A 217 9.75 -9.10 6.32
N LYS A 218 9.06 -10.19 6.00
CA LYS A 218 9.15 -10.93 4.74
C LYS A 218 7.78 -11.00 4.09
N VAL A 219 7.64 -10.46 2.89
CA VAL A 219 6.37 -10.33 2.17
C VAL A 219 6.46 -11.07 0.84
N TYR A 220 5.69 -12.13 0.69
CA TYR A 220 5.67 -13.01 -0.49
C TYR A 220 4.36 -12.88 -1.29
N SER A 221 3.27 -12.45 -0.66
CA SER A 221 2.00 -12.17 -1.32
C SER A 221 1.72 -10.68 -1.40
N GLN A 222 0.84 -10.26 -2.31
CA GLN A 222 0.36 -8.89 -2.38
C GLN A 222 -0.38 -8.53 -1.07
N PRO A 223 0.15 -7.57 -0.28
CA PRO A 223 -0.54 -7.07 0.90
C PRO A 223 -1.65 -6.09 0.52
N ARG A 224 -2.57 -5.83 1.47
CA ARG A 224 -3.64 -4.84 1.28
C ARG A 224 -3.05 -3.42 1.21
N VAL A 225 -3.72 -2.54 0.47
CA VAL A 225 -3.37 -1.13 0.39
C VAL A 225 -3.41 -0.52 1.80
N GLY A 226 -2.44 0.34 2.14
CA GLY A 226 -2.36 0.99 3.45
C GLY A 226 -1.77 0.15 4.58
N SER A 227 -1.37 -1.10 4.30
CA SER A 227 -0.81 -2.01 5.31
C SER A 227 0.53 -1.51 5.85
N VAL A 228 0.76 -1.73 7.16
CA VAL A 228 2.05 -1.47 7.82
C VAL A 228 2.58 -2.78 8.37
N ILE A 229 3.45 -3.41 7.60
CA ILE A 229 4.01 -4.73 7.88
C ILE A 229 5.40 -4.53 8.45
N GLY A 230 5.61 -4.92 9.69
CA GLY A 230 6.90 -4.69 10.33
C GLY A 230 7.26 -5.75 11.35
N GLY A 231 8.35 -5.50 12.08
CA GLY A 231 8.87 -6.50 13.02
C GLY A 231 9.44 -7.70 12.25
N ASN A 232 9.10 -8.91 12.68
CA ASN A 232 9.56 -10.17 12.10
C ASN A 232 8.44 -10.89 11.29
N ALA A 233 7.47 -10.12 10.79
CA ALA A 233 6.28 -10.61 10.10
C ALA A 233 6.63 -11.43 8.86
N VAL A 234 5.87 -12.49 8.58
CA VAL A 234 6.04 -13.37 7.42
C VAL A 234 4.69 -13.53 6.72
N ILE A 235 4.52 -12.83 5.60
CA ILE A 235 3.24 -12.76 4.86
C ILE A 235 3.34 -13.62 3.60
N LYS A 236 2.83 -14.86 3.68
CA LYS A 236 2.79 -15.81 2.55
C LYS A 236 1.46 -15.72 1.78
N GLN A 237 0.41 -15.26 2.45
CA GLN A 237 -0.94 -15.06 1.93
C GLN A 237 -1.63 -13.91 2.70
N LEU A 238 -2.73 -13.39 2.16
CA LEU A 238 -3.47 -12.28 2.77
C LEU A 238 -3.96 -12.57 4.19
N SER A 239 -4.28 -13.82 4.51
CA SER A 239 -4.75 -14.23 5.84
C SER A 239 -3.63 -14.28 6.89
N ASP A 240 -2.36 -14.11 6.53
CA ASP A 240 -1.25 -14.09 7.50
C ASP A 240 -1.10 -12.72 8.19
N TYR A 241 -1.95 -11.75 7.84
CA TYR A 241 -1.92 -10.40 8.37
C TYR A 241 -3.34 -9.85 8.50
N ILE A 242 -3.69 -9.43 9.72
CA ILE A 242 -4.94 -8.75 10.04
C ILE A 242 -4.59 -7.40 10.62
N THR A 243 -5.30 -6.36 10.18
CA THR A 243 -5.23 -5.03 10.78
C THR A 243 -6.63 -4.55 11.14
N PHE A 244 -6.76 -3.90 12.28
CA PHE A 244 -8.02 -3.29 12.71
C PHE A 244 -7.75 -2.10 13.63
N THR A 245 -8.74 -1.22 13.76
CA THR A 245 -8.68 -0.07 14.69
C THR A 245 -9.68 -0.32 15.81
N PRO A 246 -9.22 -0.63 17.04
CA PRO A 246 -10.12 -0.81 18.17
C PRO A 246 -10.70 0.52 18.62
N LEU A 247 -11.90 0.46 19.20
CA LEU A 247 -12.50 1.58 19.93
C LEU A 247 -11.55 2.01 21.05
N SER A 248 -10.95 3.18 20.88
CA SER A 248 -9.85 3.65 21.72
C SER A 248 -9.81 5.18 21.74
N PRO A 249 -9.28 5.81 22.80
CA PRO A 249 -9.23 7.27 22.91
C PRO A 249 -8.17 7.88 21.97
N GLU A 250 -7.29 7.04 21.41
CA GLU A 250 -6.20 7.39 20.51
C GLU A 250 -6.36 6.55 19.24
N TRP A 251 -6.31 7.14 18.04
CA TRP A 251 -6.42 6.38 16.78
C TRP A 251 -5.18 5.52 16.52
N THR A 252 -5.19 4.33 17.10
CA THR A 252 -4.10 3.37 17.06
C THR A 252 -4.56 2.13 16.30
N ARG A 253 -3.84 1.75 15.25
CA ARG A 253 -4.10 0.48 14.56
C ARG A 253 -3.40 -0.66 15.27
N VAL A 254 -4.08 -1.80 15.28
CA VAL A 254 -3.59 -3.08 15.77
C VAL A 254 -3.27 -3.94 14.57
N HIS A 255 -2.06 -4.48 14.54
CA HIS A 255 -1.59 -5.39 13.51
C HIS A 255 -1.34 -6.74 14.14
N VAL A 256 -2.01 -7.78 13.64
CA VAL A 256 -1.83 -9.16 14.08
C VAL A 256 -1.30 -9.95 12.90
N TYR A 257 -0.17 -10.60 13.07
CA TYR A 257 0.53 -11.21 11.94
C TYR A 257 1.23 -12.50 12.34
N ARG A 258 1.51 -13.34 11.34
CA ARG A 258 2.35 -14.53 11.53
C ARG A 258 3.82 -14.13 11.57
N ASN A 259 4.55 -14.53 12.61
CA ASN A 259 5.98 -14.26 12.72
C ASN A 259 6.84 -15.40 12.11
N HIS A 260 8.16 -15.25 12.18
CA HIS A 260 9.13 -16.23 11.69
C HIS A 260 9.10 -17.61 12.38
N LYS A 261 8.45 -17.75 13.53
CA LYS A 261 8.22 -19.03 14.22
C LYS A 261 6.85 -19.63 13.88
N ASP A 262 6.16 -19.06 12.90
CA ASP A 262 4.76 -19.32 12.56
C ASP A 262 3.78 -19.04 13.72
N GLU A 263 4.14 -18.19 14.69
CA GLU A 263 3.28 -17.82 15.82
C GLU A 263 2.57 -16.47 15.58
N PRO A 264 1.34 -16.25 16.11
CA PRO A 264 0.67 -14.96 16.02
C PRO A 264 1.32 -13.92 16.93
N GLU A 265 1.77 -12.81 16.34
CA GLU A 265 2.35 -11.68 17.05
C GLU A 265 1.48 -10.43 16.85
N VAL A 266 1.48 -9.54 17.84
CA VAL A 266 0.68 -8.31 17.82
C VAL A 266 1.61 -7.13 17.90
N ARG A 267 1.34 -6.14 17.07
CA ARG A 267 2.03 -4.86 17.07
C ARG A 267 1.01 -3.73 16.98
N LEU A 268 1.26 -2.66 17.71
CA LEU A 268 0.47 -1.44 17.65
C LEU A 268 1.20 -0.37 16.83
N ASP A 269 0.42 0.48 16.17
CA ASP A 269 0.88 1.83 15.84
C ASP A 269 1.17 2.61 17.14
N PHE A 270 1.75 3.80 17.04
CA PHE A 270 2.02 4.63 18.21
C PHE A 270 0.71 5.15 18.85
N PHE A 271 0.65 5.14 20.18
CA PHE A 271 -0.39 5.76 20.99
C PHE A 271 0.18 6.49 22.22
N ARG A 272 -0.59 7.43 22.80
CA ARG A 272 -0.21 8.09 24.05
C ARG A 272 -0.68 7.26 25.25
N ASN A 273 0.26 6.79 26.06
CA ASN A 273 -0.06 6.04 27.26
C ASN A 273 -0.62 6.95 28.38
N LEU A 274 -0.93 6.37 29.53
CA LEU A 274 -1.47 7.11 30.69
C LEU A 274 -0.53 8.19 31.24
N GLU A 275 0.78 8.09 30.95
CA GLU A 275 1.79 9.08 31.31
C GLU A 275 1.91 10.21 30.27
N GLY A 276 1.17 10.11 29.16
CA GLY A 276 1.23 11.06 28.04
C GLY A 276 2.48 10.90 27.15
N THR A 277 3.25 9.82 27.34
CA THR A 277 4.42 9.50 26.52
C THR A 277 4.05 8.61 25.34
N HIS A 278 4.93 8.57 24.34
CA HIS A 278 4.70 7.77 23.15
C HIS A 278 5.03 6.30 23.38
N SER A 279 4.07 5.41 23.14
CA SER A 279 4.21 3.97 23.35
C SER A 279 3.68 3.15 22.17
N THR A 280 4.14 1.91 22.10
CA THR A 280 3.65 0.86 21.18
C THR A 280 3.39 -0.45 21.94
N ASP A 281 3.51 -0.43 23.27
CA ASP A 281 3.38 -1.60 24.13
C ASP A 281 1.91 -2.00 24.28
N VAL A 282 1.63 -3.28 24.07
CA VAL A 282 0.26 -3.82 24.10
C VAL A 282 -0.32 -3.79 25.51
N ALA A 283 0.48 -4.03 26.54
CA ALA A 283 0.01 -4.01 27.92
C ALA A 283 -0.35 -2.59 28.34
N GLU A 284 0.49 -1.60 28.03
CA GLU A 284 0.19 -0.19 28.27
C GLU A 284 -1.07 0.27 27.52
N PHE A 285 -1.31 -0.23 26.30
CA PHE A 285 -2.53 0.09 25.55
C PHE A 285 -3.77 -0.52 26.20
N VAL A 286 -3.70 -1.79 26.63
CA VAL A 286 -4.79 -2.44 27.36
C VAL A 286 -5.08 -1.72 28.69
N GLU A 287 -4.06 -1.25 29.40
CA GLU A 287 -4.23 -0.42 30.60
C GLU A 287 -4.90 0.92 30.31
N LEU A 288 -4.54 1.57 29.20
CA LEU A 288 -5.23 2.77 28.74
C LEU A 288 -6.71 2.48 28.47
N LEU A 289 -7.05 1.39 27.77
CA LEU A 289 -8.43 1.04 27.46
C LEU A 289 -9.26 0.68 28.69
N LYS A 290 -8.64 0.05 29.71
CA LYS A 290 -9.29 -0.22 31.01
C LYS A 290 -9.82 1.05 31.66
N LYS A 291 -9.08 2.16 31.58
CA LYS A 291 -9.52 3.47 32.11
C LYS A 291 -10.83 3.95 31.46
N TYR A 292 -11.10 3.58 30.22
CA TYR A 292 -12.28 4.00 29.45
C TYR A 292 -13.34 2.90 29.30
N GLY A 293 -13.11 1.71 29.87
CA GLY A 293 -14.05 0.58 29.81
C GLY A 293 -14.13 -0.10 28.44
N TRP A 294 -13.06 -0.03 27.64
CA TRP A 294 -12.98 -0.60 26.28
C TRP A 294 -12.02 -1.78 26.16
N ASP A 295 -11.50 -2.28 27.28
CA ASP A 295 -10.54 -3.37 27.32
C ASP A 295 -11.16 -4.72 26.93
N GLN A 296 -12.38 -5.03 27.39
CA GLN A 296 -13.03 -6.31 27.08
C GLN A 296 -13.27 -6.53 25.56
N PRO A 297 -13.87 -5.57 24.82
CA PRO A 297 -14.01 -5.71 23.37
C PRO A 297 -12.67 -5.87 22.64
N MET A 298 -11.65 -5.10 23.04
CA MET A 298 -10.32 -5.18 22.43
C MET A 298 -9.64 -6.53 22.69
N CYS A 299 -9.71 -7.06 23.91
CA CYS A 299 -9.17 -8.38 24.23
C CYS A 299 -9.84 -9.48 23.40
N ALA A 300 -11.17 -9.44 23.24
CA ALA A 300 -11.89 -10.39 22.40
C ALA A 300 -11.47 -10.30 20.91
N GLN A 301 -11.31 -9.07 20.39
CA GLN A 301 -10.82 -8.85 19.03
C GLN A 301 -9.39 -9.38 18.83
N LEU A 302 -8.50 -9.16 19.80
CA LEU A 302 -7.14 -9.69 19.77
C LEU A 302 -7.10 -11.21 19.82
N GLU A 303 -7.92 -11.84 20.67
CA GLU A 303 -8.02 -13.30 20.76
C GLU A 303 -8.52 -13.91 19.45
N ALA A 304 -9.58 -13.34 18.87
CA ALA A 304 -10.11 -13.78 17.58
C ALA A 304 -9.07 -13.64 16.45
N ALA A 305 -8.37 -12.51 16.38
CA ALA A 305 -7.33 -12.27 15.38
C ALA A 305 -6.14 -13.23 15.56
N ARG A 306 -5.69 -13.49 16.79
CA ARG A 306 -4.63 -14.47 17.08
C ARG A 306 -5.05 -15.88 16.71
N ALA A 307 -6.28 -16.27 17.05
CA ALA A 307 -6.84 -17.58 16.71
C ALA A 307 -6.91 -17.78 15.20
N HIS A 308 -7.32 -16.76 14.45
CA HIS A 308 -7.34 -16.80 12.98
C HIS A 308 -5.94 -17.04 12.39
N ILE A 309 -4.93 -16.32 12.88
CA ILE A 309 -3.54 -16.51 12.42
C ILE A 309 -2.99 -17.90 12.81
N ALA A 310 -3.37 -18.41 14.00
CA ALA A 310 -2.88 -19.67 14.57
C ALA A 310 -3.55 -20.93 14.01
N GLN A 311 -4.80 -20.87 13.54
CA GLN A 311 -5.61 -22.02 13.10
C GLN A 311 -5.04 -22.82 11.91
N GLN A 312 -3.91 -22.41 11.33
CA GLN A 312 -3.24 -23.15 10.24
C GLN A 312 -2.04 -24.01 10.69
N ILE A 313 -1.92 -24.32 11.99
CA ILE A 313 -0.75 -25.03 12.56
C ILE A 313 -1.00 -26.50 12.95
N ALA A 314 -2.25 -27.00 13.02
CA ALA A 314 -2.48 -28.39 13.44
C ALA A 314 -3.64 -29.06 12.71
N GLU A 315 -3.41 -30.30 12.26
CA GLU A 315 -4.46 -31.25 11.88
C GLU A 315 -5.50 -31.37 13.02
N TYR A 316 -6.76 -31.38 12.61
CA TYR A 316 -7.99 -31.34 13.41
C TYR A 316 -8.09 -32.37 14.55
N GLU A 317 -8.38 -31.92 15.77
CA GLU A 317 -9.36 -32.56 16.66
C GLU A 317 -10.28 -31.47 17.27
N ASN A 318 -11.59 -31.76 17.28
CA ASN A 318 -12.69 -30.82 17.04
C ASN A 318 -13.59 -30.61 18.30
N PRO A 319 -13.93 -29.38 18.74
CA PRO A 319 -14.99 -29.16 19.74
C PRO A 319 -16.34 -28.74 19.10
N THR A 320 -17.46 -29.24 19.65
CA THR A 320 -18.84 -29.13 19.12
C THR A 320 -19.56 -27.79 19.37
N LEU A 321 -20.32 -27.32 18.37
CA LEU A 321 -21.14 -26.08 18.35
C LEU A 321 -22.54 -26.21 18.96
N GLY A 322 -23.15 -25.06 19.30
CA GLY A 322 -24.51 -24.90 19.87
C GLY A 322 -25.71 -24.90 18.89
N TYR A 323 -25.53 -25.16 17.59
CA TYR A 323 -26.62 -25.33 16.61
C TYR A 323 -26.27 -26.36 15.53
N GLU A 324 -27.24 -26.74 14.69
CA GLU A 324 -27.10 -27.67 13.58
C GLU A 324 -27.85 -27.22 12.32
N LEU A 325 -27.28 -27.51 11.15
CA LEU A 325 -28.03 -27.45 9.89
C LEU A 325 -28.97 -28.65 9.79
N THR A 326 -30.18 -28.42 9.30
CA THR A 326 -31.13 -29.50 9.00
C THR A 326 -31.09 -29.86 7.51
N ASP A 327 -31.61 -31.04 7.18
CA ASP A 327 -31.76 -31.51 5.79
C ASP A 327 -32.81 -30.72 4.99
N THR A 328 -33.45 -29.73 5.62
CA THR A 328 -34.43 -28.88 4.95
C THR A 328 -33.68 -27.83 4.14
N THR A 329 -33.82 -27.86 2.81
CA THR A 329 -33.16 -26.93 1.88
C THR A 329 -34.16 -26.13 1.05
N LYS A 330 -33.74 -24.96 0.57
CA LYS A 330 -34.42 -24.17 -0.47
C LYS A 330 -33.40 -23.71 -1.51
N THR A 331 -33.79 -23.64 -2.78
CA THR A 331 -32.95 -23.07 -3.84
C THR A 331 -33.44 -21.66 -4.16
N LEU A 332 -32.54 -20.68 -4.15
CA LEU A 332 -32.81 -19.29 -4.51
C LEU A 332 -32.87 -19.13 -6.03
N ASP A 333 -33.40 -18.01 -6.51
CA ASP A 333 -33.64 -17.75 -7.94
C ASP A 333 -32.34 -17.70 -8.78
N ASP A 334 -31.19 -17.51 -8.13
CA ASP A 334 -29.86 -17.55 -8.73
C ASP A 334 -29.20 -18.94 -8.75
N GLY A 335 -29.91 -19.98 -8.27
CA GLY A 335 -29.44 -21.36 -8.21
C GLY A 335 -28.72 -21.75 -6.91
N THR A 336 -28.57 -20.84 -5.95
CA THR A 336 -27.91 -21.10 -4.67
C THR A 336 -28.78 -21.96 -3.74
N VAL A 337 -28.21 -23.03 -3.15
CA VAL A 337 -28.91 -23.89 -2.17
C VAL A 337 -28.64 -23.40 -0.75
N VAL A 338 -29.71 -23.12 -0.01
CA VAL A 338 -29.69 -22.69 1.40
C VAL A 338 -30.30 -23.77 2.30
N TYR A 339 -29.79 -23.89 3.53
CA TYR A 339 -30.18 -24.89 4.55
C TYR A 339 -30.86 -24.21 5.74
N ARG A 340 -31.86 -24.89 6.33
CA ARG A 340 -32.57 -24.39 7.51
C ARG A 340 -31.80 -24.74 8.79
N VAL A 341 -31.59 -23.77 9.68
CA VAL A 341 -30.85 -23.94 10.94
C VAL A 341 -31.76 -24.40 12.09
N ARG A 342 -31.23 -25.21 13.04
CA ARG A 342 -31.86 -25.60 14.30
C ARG A 342 -30.91 -25.40 15.49
N TRP A 343 -31.35 -24.74 16.55
CA TRP A 343 -30.57 -24.54 17.78
C TRP A 343 -30.51 -25.82 18.61
N ARG A 344 -29.33 -26.25 19.09
CA ARG A 344 -29.19 -27.50 19.86
C ARG A 344 -29.77 -27.40 21.27
N ASP A 345 -29.69 -26.22 21.87
CA ASP A 345 -30.06 -25.99 23.27
C ASP A 345 -31.58 -25.85 23.43
N SER A 346 -32.25 -25.32 22.40
CA SER A 346 -33.68 -24.97 22.43
C SER A 346 -34.54 -25.76 21.42
N GLY A 347 -33.92 -26.39 20.42
CA GLY A 347 -34.63 -27.10 19.34
C GLY A 347 -35.40 -26.18 18.37
N LEU A 348 -35.32 -24.86 18.55
CA LEU A 348 -36.04 -23.89 17.73
C LEU A 348 -35.44 -23.84 16.32
N MET A 349 -36.32 -23.71 15.31
CA MET A 349 -35.92 -23.59 13.91
C MET A 349 -35.60 -22.12 13.57
N GLY A 350 -34.35 -21.85 13.19
CA GLY A 350 -33.83 -20.54 12.78
C GLY A 350 -34.01 -20.25 11.29
N GLY A 351 -33.32 -19.23 10.76
CA GLY A 351 -33.38 -18.79 9.36
C GLY A 351 -32.75 -19.75 8.34
N TRP A 352 -32.64 -19.29 7.10
CA TRP A 352 -31.99 -20.02 6.00
C TRP A 352 -30.58 -19.46 5.75
N MET A 353 -29.58 -20.33 5.61
CA MET A 353 -28.21 -19.94 5.31
C MET A 353 -27.69 -20.70 4.07
N PRO A 354 -27.02 -20.05 3.12
CA PRO A 354 -26.28 -20.77 2.07
C PRO A 354 -25.27 -21.70 2.75
N GLY A 355 -25.09 -22.89 2.20
CA GLY A 355 -24.12 -23.84 2.74
C GLY A 355 -22.70 -23.29 2.60
N THR A 356 -22.24 -22.51 3.57
CA THR A 356 -20.88 -21.97 3.63
C THR A 356 -20.29 -22.22 5.01
N HIS A 357 -20.13 -23.49 5.35
CA HIS A 357 -19.43 -23.88 6.56
C HIS A 357 -18.25 -24.80 6.21
N THR A 358 -17.14 -24.61 6.92
CA THR A 358 -16.26 -25.72 7.33
C THR A 358 -16.99 -26.57 8.39
N PRO A 359 -16.48 -27.75 8.78
CA PRO A 359 -17.14 -28.63 9.75
C PRO A 359 -17.47 -28.00 11.13
N GLU A 360 -16.94 -26.80 11.46
CA GLU A 360 -17.22 -26.05 12.68
C GLU A 360 -18.29 -24.94 12.54
N GLY A 361 -19.10 -24.93 11.48
CA GLY A 361 -20.37 -24.19 11.47
C GLY A 361 -20.36 -22.74 11.97
N GLU A 362 -19.29 -21.97 11.78
CA GLU A 362 -19.33 -20.50 11.93
C GLU A 362 -19.96 -19.90 10.66
N PRO A 363 -20.92 -18.95 10.75
CA PRO A 363 -21.37 -18.21 9.57
C PRO A 363 -20.32 -17.15 9.24
N ARG A 364 -19.48 -17.40 8.23
CA ARG A 364 -18.61 -16.39 7.63
C ARG A 364 -19.17 -15.93 6.29
N VAL A 365 -19.45 -14.63 6.19
CA VAL A 365 -19.89 -13.99 4.93
C VAL A 365 -18.76 -13.04 4.52
N THR A 366 -17.81 -13.59 3.75
CA THR A 366 -16.64 -12.88 3.24
C THR A 366 -16.50 -13.09 1.74
N GLY A 367 -15.74 -12.27 1.02
CA GLY A 367 -15.66 -12.29 -0.44
C GLY A 367 -16.93 -11.79 -1.14
N THR A 368 -17.34 -12.45 -2.24
CA THR A 368 -18.54 -12.08 -3.03
C THR A 368 -19.86 -12.67 -2.50
N ALA A 369 -19.92 -12.97 -1.21
CA ALA A 369 -21.07 -13.66 -0.61
C ALA A 369 -22.35 -12.82 -0.72
N ARG A 370 -23.47 -13.48 -1.05
CA ARG A 370 -24.80 -12.87 -1.21
C ARG A 370 -25.76 -13.42 -0.15
N LEU A 371 -26.35 -12.52 0.62
CA LEU A 371 -27.37 -12.81 1.63
C LEU A 371 -28.69 -12.19 1.16
N ASP A 372 -29.61 -13.04 0.73
CA ASP A 372 -30.87 -12.66 0.10
C ASP A 372 -32.06 -13.33 0.84
N GLY A 373 -33.28 -12.85 0.64
CA GLY A 373 -34.51 -13.35 1.28
C GLY A 373 -34.61 -13.13 2.80
N GLU A 374 -35.19 -14.08 3.56
CA GLU A 374 -35.37 -14.01 5.03
C GLU A 374 -34.11 -14.46 5.81
N ALA A 375 -32.91 -14.18 5.29
CA ALA A 375 -31.67 -14.53 5.96
C ALA A 375 -31.51 -13.75 7.27
N MET A 376 -31.26 -14.43 8.39
CA MET A 376 -31.05 -13.80 9.70
C MET A 376 -29.62 -14.02 10.19
N LEU A 377 -28.88 -12.95 10.40
CA LEU A 377 -27.59 -12.91 11.07
C LEU A 377 -27.79 -12.28 12.45
N LEU A 378 -27.39 -12.99 13.51
CA LEU A 378 -27.57 -12.56 14.90
C LEU A 378 -26.20 -12.41 15.57
N GLU A 379 -26.13 -11.58 16.62
CA GLU A 379 -24.97 -11.41 17.51
C GLU A 379 -23.78 -10.69 16.85
N ASN A 380 -22.55 -11.20 17.00
CA ASN A 380 -21.29 -10.56 16.57
C ASN A 380 -20.94 -10.85 15.10
N ALA A 381 -21.92 -10.80 14.20
CA ALA A 381 -21.72 -11.12 12.79
C ALA A 381 -20.74 -10.13 12.13
N SER A 382 -19.75 -10.64 11.38
CA SER A 382 -18.81 -9.82 10.60
C SER A 382 -19.13 -9.96 9.11
N ILE A 383 -19.53 -8.84 8.50
CA ILE A 383 -19.84 -8.73 7.07
C ILE A 383 -18.78 -7.80 6.48
N THR A 384 -17.89 -8.33 5.65
CA THR A 384 -16.74 -7.54 5.17
C THR A 384 -16.44 -7.79 3.70
N GLU A 385 -15.56 -6.96 3.12
CA GLU A 385 -15.12 -7.03 1.72
C GLU A 385 -16.24 -6.62 0.75
N ASP A 386 -16.56 -7.41 -0.29
CA ASP A 386 -17.60 -7.10 -1.30
C ASP A 386 -18.95 -7.80 -0.99
N ALA A 387 -19.18 -8.16 0.27
CA ALA A 387 -20.36 -8.90 0.70
C ALA A 387 -21.65 -8.08 0.46
N ARG A 388 -22.69 -8.75 -0.05
CA ARG A 388 -23.99 -8.12 -0.35
C ARG A 388 -25.11 -8.68 0.52
N VAL A 389 -25.81 -7.80 1.23
CA VAL A 389 -27.00 -8.08 2.05
C VAL A 389 -28.20 -7.41 1.38
N ARG A 390 -29.23 -8.19 1.01
CA ARG A 390 -30.32 -7.76 0.13
C ARG A 390 -31.66 -8.38 0.53
N ASP A 391 -32.72 -8.03 -0.20
CA ASP A 391 -34.13 -8.38 0.03
C ASP A 391 -34.62 -8.07 1.46
N THR A 392 -35.03 -9.07 2.25
CA THR A 392 -35.58 -8.92 3.61
C THR A 392 -34.58 -9.41 4.67
N ALA A 393 -33.28 -9.43 4.35
CA ALA A 393 -32.25 -9.97 5.22
C ALA A 393 -32.12 -9.12 6.49
N CYS A 394 -32.01 -9.78 7.64
CA CYS A 394 -32.00 -9.15 8.95
C CYS A 394 -30.66 -9.39 9.65
N VAL A 395 -29.90 -8.33 9.88
CA VAL A 395 -28.63 -8.30 10.61
C VAL A 395 -28.90 -7.68 11.99
N ARG A 396 -28.89 -8.49 13.05
CA ARG A 396 -29.16 -8.04 14.43
C ARG A 396 -27.99 -8.29 15.38
N GLY A 397 -27.78 -7.40 16.35
CA GLY A 397 -26.78 -7.58 17.41
C GLY A 397 -25.65 -6.55 17.33
N ASP A 398 -24.46 -6.92 17.81
CA ASP A 398 -23.25 -6.10 17.77
C ASP A 398 -22.47 -6.38 16.46
N ALA A 399 -23.18 -6.37 15.33
CA ALA A 399 -22.64 -6.75 14.02
C ALA A 399 -21.67 -5.70 13.47
N HIS A 400 -20.58 -6.15 12.85
CA HIS A 400 -19.58 -5.28 12.23
C HIS A 400 -19.65 -5.40 10.70
N ILE A 401 -20.04 -4.31 10.04
CA ILE A 401 -20.15 -4.21 8.59
C ILE A 401 -19.04 -3.26 8.11
N ALA A 402 -18.05 -3.78 7.39
CA ALA A 402 -16.88 -2.97 7.01
C ALA A 402 -16.29 -3.27 5.63
N GLY A 403 -15.57 -2.30 5.06
CA GLY A 403 -15.06 -2.39 3.68
C GLY A 403 -16.14 -2.02 2.66
N HIS A 404 -16.08 -2.57 1.45
CA HIS A 404 -17.05 -2.30 0.37
C HIS A 404 -18.37 -3.10 0.49
N ALA A 405 -18.78 -3.44 1.71
CA ALA A 405 -19.97 -4.23 1.95
C ALA A 405 -21.22 -3.42 1.55
N ILE A 406 -22.15 -4.05 0.84
CA ILE A 406 -23.38 -3.41 0.34
C ILE A 406 -24.58 -4.01 1.09
N VAL A 407 -25.35 -3.16 1.77
CA VAL A 407 -26.64 -3.50 2.37
C VAL A 407 -27.73 -2.73 1.63
N CYS A 408 -28.61 -3.40 0.88
CA CYS A 408 -29.65 -2.73 0.09
C CYS A 408 -30.98 -3.49 0.07
N ASP A 409 -31.91 -3.12 -0.81
CA ASP A 409 -33.33 -3.54 -0.82
C ASP A 409 -34.07 -3.23 0.50
N ASN A 410 -34.74 -4.19 1.16
CA ASN A 410 -35.45 -4.02 2.44
C ASN A 410 -34.68 -4.63 3.63
N ALA A 411 -33.34 -4.69 3.55
CA ALA A 411 -32.53 -5.30 4.59
C ALA A 411 -32.60 -4.49 5.89
N GLU A 412 -32.73 -5.18 7.03
CA GLU A 412 -32.77 -4.59 8.38
C GLU A 412 -31.41 -4.74 9.05
N VAL A 413 -30.81 -3.65 9.49
CA VAL A 413 -29.62 -3.63 10.36
C VAL A 413 -30.02 -3.05 11.72
N SER A 414 -30.01 -3.87 12.76
CA SER A 414 -30.44 -3.45 14.10
C SER A 414 -29.54 -3.92 15.25
N GLY A 415 -29.51 -3.19 16.37
CA GLY A 415 -28.63 -3.47 17.53
C GLY A 415 -27.52 -2.42 17.70
N LYS A 416 -26.34 -2.79 18.22
CA LYS A 416 -25.15 -1.90 18.24
C LYS A 416 -24.29 -2.16 17.00
N ALA A 417 -24.90 -2.16 15.82
CA ALA A 417 -24.18 -2.40 14.58
C ALA A 417 -23.16 -1.28 14.32
N PHE A 418 -21.95 -1.66 13.92
CA PHE A 418 -20.86 -0.75 13.59
C PHE A 418 -20.58 -0.81 12.09
N LEU A 419 -20.76 0.33 11.41
CA LEU A 419 -20.57 0.47 9.96
C LEU A 419 -19.37 1.40 9.70
N ASP A 420 -18.35 0.92 8.98
CA ASP A 420 -17.10 1.65 8.71
C ASP A 420 -16.44 1.24 7.37
N GLY A 421 -15.45 1.99 6.91
CA GLY A 421 -14.56 1.57 5.82
C GLY A 421 -15.19 1.62 4.42
N LEU A 422 -16.03 2.62 4.13
CA LEU A 422 -16.76 2.81 2.88
C LEU A 422 -17.91 1.82 2.64
N ALA A 423 -18.54 1.33 3.71
CA ALA A 423 -19.74 0.51 3.60
C ALA A 423 -20.89 1.29 2.93
N GLU A 424 -21.66 0.61 2.10
CA GLU A 424 -22.80 1.18 1.38
C GLU A 424 -24.10 0.61 1.96
N VAL A 425 -24.96 1.48 2.47
CA VAL A 425 -26.34 1.15 2.86
C VAL A 425 -27.28 1.89 1.93
N GLY A 426 -28.23 1.23 1.28
CA GLY A 426 -29.12 1.96 0.39
C GLY A 426 -30.46 1.34 0.06
N GLU A 427 -31.14 1.98 -0.89
CA GLU A 427 -32.49 1.64 -1.35
C GLU A 427 -33.56 1.76 -0.26
N ASN A 428 -34.20 0.71 0.23
CA ASN A 428 -35.21 0.79 1.31
C ASN A 428 -34.70 0.23 2.65
N ALA A 429 -33.37 0.13 2.82
CA ALA A 429 -32.78 -0.47 4.02
C ALA A 429 -33.18 0.29 5.30
N GLU A 430 -33.43 -0.47 6.38
CA GLU A 430 -33.72 0.07 7.71
C GLU A 430 -32.50 -0.09 8.62
N VAL A 431 -32.00 1.03 9.15
CA VAL A 431 -30.94 1.04 10.16
C VAL A 431 -31.51 1.53 11.47
N SER A 432 -31.56 0.66 12.49
CA SER A 432 -32.24 0.97 13.75
C SER A 432 -31.46 0.53 15.00
N GLY A 433 -31.81 1.08 16.17
CA GLY A 433 -31.18 0.72 17.45
C GLY A 433 -30.06 1.67 17.88
N ASN A 434 -28.94 1.14 18.39
CA ASN A 434 -27.76 1.93 18.82
C ASN A 434 -26.66 1.89 17.74
N ALA A 435 -27.03 1.99 16.47
CA ALA A 435 -26.10 1.85 15.35
C ALA A 435 -25.10 3.01 15.30
N LEU A 436 -23.87 2.70 14.89
CA LEU A 436 -22.76 3.64 14.75
C LEU A 436 -22.25 3.63 13.31
N ILE A 437 -22.31 4.78 12.63
CA ILE A 437 -21.95 4.89 11.21
C ILE A 437 -20.80 5.90 11.05
N PHE A 438 -19.71 5.45 10.45
CA PHE A 438 -18.49 6.22 10.18
C PHE A 438 -18.05 6.04 8.73
N ASP A 439 -17.59 7.12 8.06
CA ASP A 439 -16.95 7.06 6.73
C ASP A 439 -17.67 6.12 5.72
N SER A 440 -19.01 6.14 5.73
CA SER A 440 -19.89 5.21 4.99
C SER A 440 -20.98 5.97 4.23
N PHE A 441 -21.54 5.35 3.19
CA PHE A 441 -22.58 5.94 2.34
C PHE A 441 -23.95 5.37 2.69
N VAL A 442 -24.92 6.24 3.01
CA VAL A 442 -26.33 5.87 3.18
C VAL A 442 -27.14 6.54 2.07
N TYR A 443 -27.75 5.80 1.15
CA TYR A 443 -28.38 6.40 -0.03
C TYR A 443 -29.69 5.78 -0.49
N GLY A 444 -30.57 6.57 -1.14
CA GLY A 444 -31.89 6.10 -1.56
C GLY A 444 -32.99 6.43 -0.55
N SER A 445 -33.97 5.55 -0.39
CA SER A 445 -35.17 5.69 0.46
C SER A 445 -35.02 4.99 1.83
N CYS A 446 -33.97 5.31 2.60
CA CYS A 446 -33.66 4.61 3.84
C CYS A 446 -34.40 5.16 5.07
N HIS A 447 -34.71 4.27 6.03
CA HIS A 447 -35.22 4.63 7.35
C HIS A 447 -34.11 4.47 8.40
N VAL A 448 -33.81 5.55 9.13
CA VAL A 448 -32.81 5.54 10.20
C VAL A 448 -33.51 5.85 11.51
N SER A 449 -33.49 4.92 12.47
CA SER A 449 -34.29 5.06 13.70
C SER A 449 -33.55 4.67 14.99
N GLY A 450 -34.10 5.03 16.14
CA GLY A 450 -33.55 4.69 17.46
C GLY A 450 -32.49 5.67 17.97
N ASN A 451 -31.49 5.16 18.70
CA ASN A 451 -30.35 5.91 19.27
C ASN A 451 -29.14 5.89 18.31
N THR A 452 -29.38 6.04 17.01
CA THR A 452 -28.34 5.91 15.98
C THR A 452 -27.44 7.15 15.96
N ARG A 453 -26.12 6.96 15.86
CA ARG A 453 -25.15 8.06 15.83
C ARG A 453 -24.28 8.01 14.58
N MET A 454 -24.20 9.14 13.89
CA MET A 454 -23.46 9.30 12.64
C MET A 454 -22.36 10.35 12.79
N TYR A 455 -21.16 10.00 12.33
CA TYR A 455 -19.97 10.81 12.53
C TYR A 455 -19.10 10.87 11.26
N ARG A 456 -18.24 11.91 11.21
CA ARG A 456 -17.06 12.07 10.32
C ARG A 456 -17.23 11.47 8.92
N GLY A 457 -17.55 12.31 7.94
CA GLY A 457 -17.46 11.92 6.53
C GLY A 457 -18.57 10.98 6.04
N ALA A 458 -19.48 10.52 6.92
CA ALA A 458 -20.69 9.81 6.51
C ALA A 458 -21.50 10.67 5.51
N HIS A 459 -21.87 10.07 4.38
CA HIS A 459 -22.60 10.76 3.31
C HIS A 459 -23.99 10.16 3.18
N LEU A 460 -25.00 10.97 3.45
CA LEU A 460 -26.41 10.63 3.28
C LEU A 460 -26.92 11.25 1.98
N SER A 461 -27.48 10.47 1.07
CA SER A 461 -28.02 11.00 -0.20
C SER A 461 -29.32 10.33 -0.65
N GLY A 462 -30.44 11.05 -0.69
CA GLY A 462 -31.71 10.46 -1.18
C GLY A 462 -32.94 10.96 -0.43
N GLN A 463 -33.95 10.08 -0.26
CA GLN A 463 -35.12 10.28 0.60
C GLN A 463 -34.86 9.60 1.96
N ILE A 464 -34.34 10.35 2.94
CA ILE A 464 -34.00 9.77 4.25
C ILE A 464 -35.05 10.19 5.28
N THR A 465 -35.64 9.20 5.96
CA THR A 465 -36.53 9.45 7.10
C THR A 465 -35.81 9.07 8.38
N MET A 466 -35.68 10.02 9.30
CA MET A 466 -35.06 9.82 10.60
C MET A 466 -36.10 9.88 11.72
N SER A 467 -36.07 8.93 12.65
CA SER A 467 -36.98 8.90 13.81
C SER A 467 -36.27 8.51 15.11
N GLY A 468 -36.73 9.00 16.28
CA GLY A 468 -36.12 8.68 17.58
C GLY A 468 -35.01 9.64 18.05
N GLU A 469 -34.04 9.16 18.85
CA GLU A 469 -32.88 9.93 19.35
C GLU A 469 -31.65 9.78 18.44
N CYS A 470 -31.77 10.18 17.17
CA CYS A 470 -30.64 10.14 16.25
C CYS A 470 -29.73 11.37 16.40
N LEU A 471 -28.41 11.19 16.37
CA LEU A 471 -27.42 12.27 16.49
C LEU A 471 -26.47 12.30 15.28
N ILE A 472 -26.44 13.41 14.55
CA ILE A 472 -25.53 13.63 13.40
C ILE A 472 -24.49 14.71 13.73
N ILE A 473 -23.21 14.36 13.57
CA ILE A 473 -22.07 15.25 13.82
C ILE A 473 -21.05 15.17 12.67
N GLY A 474 -20.96 16.21 11.84
CA GLY A 474 -19.91 16.32 10.80
C GLY A 474 -20.10 15.38 9.61
N ALA A 475 -21.35 15.10 9.24
CA ALA A 475 -21.74 14.33 8.05
C ALA A 475 -22.17 15.25 6.88
N GLN A 476 -22.26 14.71 5.67
CA GLN A 476 -22.84 15.40 4.51
C GLN A 476 -24.23 14.82 4.22
N VAL A 477 -25.26 15.66 4.16
CA VAL A 477 -26.64 15.24 3.85
C VAL A 477 -27.11 15.95 2.61
N GLU A 478 -27.41 15.18 1.56
CA GLU A 478 -27.89 15.66 0.27
C GLU A 478 -29.24 15.04 -0.09
N GLY A 479 -30.17 15.80 -0.67
CA GLY A 479 -31.51 15.30 -1.05
C GLY A 479 -32.65 15.70 -0.11
N LYS A 480 -33.68 14.85 0.01
CA LYS A 480 -34.88 15.13 0.83
C LYS A 480 -34.77 14.38 2.16
N ALA A 481 -34.50 15.11 3.23
CA ALA A 481 -34.42 14.55 4.58
C ALA A 481 -35.64 15.00 5.40
N THR A 482 -36.31 14.04 6.04
CA THR A 482 -37.41 14.28 6.97
C THR A 482 -36.98 13.78 8.35
N VAL A 483 -36.99 14.66 9.33
CA VAL A 483 -36.59 14.35 10.72
C VAL A 483 -37.82 14.45 11.61
N GLU A 484 -38.08 13.38 12.36
CA GLU A 484 -39.21 13.27 13.29
C GLU A 484 -38.69 12.95 14.71
N GLY A 485 -39.23 13.63 15.74
CA GLY A 485 -38.87 13.39 17.15
C GLY A 485 -37.61 14.12 17.65
N CYS A 486 -36.97 13.64 18.72
CA CYS A 486 -35.85 14.31 19.42
C CYS A 486 -34.48 14.16 18.74
N SER A 487 -34.44 14.05 17.41
CA SER A 487 -33.20 13.89 16.66
C SER A 487 -32.45 15.23 16.53
N GLN A 488 -31.12 15.22 16.65
CA GLN A 488 -30.28 16.43 16.64
C GLN A 488 -29.26 16.40 15.49
N ILE A 489 -29.29 17.46 14.65
CA ILE A 489 -28.23 17.76 13.66
C ILE A 489 -27.40 18.91 14.20
N THR A 490 -26.11 18.69 14.43
CA THR A 490 -25.22 19.71 15.03
C THR A 490 -24.08 20.14 14.09
N THR A 491 -23.28 21.10 14.54
CA THR A 491 -22.36 21.93 13.73
C THR A 491 -21.39 21.13 12.84
N ASN A 492 -20.98 21.73 11.72
CA ASN A 492 -20.18 21.15 10.61
C ASN A 492 -20.89 20.10 9.74
N THR A 493 -22.21 19.98 9.81
CA THR A 493 -23.00 19.17 8.86
C THR A 493 -23.35 20.01 7.62
N ALA A 494 -22.99 19.54 6.42
CA ALA A 494 -23.35 20.21 5.17
C ALA A 494 -24.71 19.71 4.67
N LEU A 495 -25.73 20.58 4.69
CA LEU A 495 -27.09 20.28 4.24
C LEU A 495 -27.31 20.82 2.82
N LYS A 496 -27.70 19.96 1.88
CA LYS A 496 -27.99 20.35 0.49
C LYS A 496 -29.27 19.68 -0.01
N GLY A 497 -30.42 20.32 0.16
CA GLY A 497 -31.72 19.83 -0.31
C GLY A 497 -32.90 20.34 0.51
N THR A 498 -34.05 19.67 0.44
CA THR A 498 -35.26 20.05 1.19
C THR A 498 -35.29 19.34 2.54
N TYR A 499 -35.29 20.11 3.61
CA TYR A 499 -35.35 19.66 5.00
C TYR A 499 -36.74 19.96 5.57
N THR A 500 -37.34 19.02 6.28
CA THR A 500 -38.58 19.24 7.03
C THR A 500 -38.40 18.68 8.43
N ASP A 501 -38.46 19.60 9.41
CA ASP A 501 -38.52 19.29 10.83
C ASP A 501 -39.99 19.17 11.23
N LEU A 502 -40.42 17.99 11.62
CA LEU A 502 -41.78 17.77 12.13
C LEU A 502 -41.73 17.83 13.66
N GLU A 503 -41.55 19.03 14.21
CA GLU A 503 -41.87 19.28 15.63
C GLU A 503 -43.40 19.29 15.80
N THR A 504 -43.96 18.14 16.22
CA THR A 504 -45.13 18.06 17.10
C THR A 504 -45.12 16.79 17.91
#